data_AF-A0A9P8GZN9-F1
#
_entry.id   AF-A0A9P8GZN9-F1
#
_cell.length_a   1.000
_cell.length_b   1.000
_cell.length_c   1.000
_cell.angle_alpha   90.00
_cell.angle_beta   90.00
_cell.angle_gamma   90.00
#
_symmetry.space_group_name_H-M   'P 1'
#
loop_
_entity.id
_entity.type
_entity.pdbx_description
1 polymer ?
#
loop_
_entity_poly.entity_id
_entity_poly.type
_entity_poly.pdbx_seq_one_letter_code
_entity_poly.pdbx_strand_id
1 'polypeptide(L)'
;MELPEQMLLLEPLGCTAEEIMQQGARNFAAVQRYLDCLERGWLGQALIERYTYGELPETPVGMLQTNSIRDGIFVEWLKPIEDEIKDDLREVLRGGYDEMIGIERDIYAKAMENIDDPGRELLSQLVDMIDEGLQNLPKICVTVKRSPELAVAPPIELRWCHGLEDAITRLSEKVLEESVVAMNIQKSGVDFHITYQLGNAEDDSSALALVEELREWC
;
A
#
# COMPACT_ATOMS: atom_id res chain seq x y z
N MET A 1 21.45 10.21 1.79
CA MET A 1 20.81 8.95 1.37
C MET A 1 19.98 9.30 0.15
N GLU A 2 20.12 8.60 -0.97
CA GLU A 2 19.20 8.82 -2.09
C GLU A 2 17.82 8.32 -1.62
N LEU A 3 16.84 9.21 -1.66
CA LEU A 3 15.46 8.80 -1.45
C LEU A 3 15.06 7.87 -2.61
N PRO A 4 14.28 6.83 -2.35
CA PRO A 4 13.71 6.02 -3.42
C PRO A 4 12.85 6.91 -4.32
N GLU A 5 12.82 6.56 -5.61
CA GLU A 5 12.15 7.35 -6.65
C GLU A 5 10.65 7.52 -6.38
N GLN A 6 10.05 6.62 -5.61
CA GLN A 6 8.63 6.61 -5.25
C GLN A 6 8.47 6.09 -3.81
N MET A 7 7.59 6.71 -3.04
CA MET A 7 7.30 6.41 -1.63
C MET A 7 5.86 6.81 -1.39
N LEU A 8 4.96 5.91 -1.00
CA LEU A 8 3.51 6.15 -1.01
C LEU A 8 3.04 7.43 -0.26
N LEU A 9 3.52 7.73 0.96
CA LEU A 9 3.18 8.97 1.67
C LEU A 9 4.02 10.18 1.22
N LEU A 10 5.08 9.93 0.42
CA LEU A 10 5.82 10.98 -0.30
C LEU A 10 5.49 11.03 -1.81
N GLU A 11 4.54 10.23 -2.29
CA GLU A 11 4.33 9.90 -3.71
C GLU A 11 3.63 10.97 -4.54
N PRO A 12 2.93 11.97 -3.96
CA PRO A 12 2.51 13.10 -4.80
C PRO A 12 3.67 13.84 -5.47
N LEU A 13 4.93 13.56 -5.07
CA LEU A 13 6.09 14.22 -5.61
C LEU A 13 6.96 13.27 -6.44
N GLY A 14 6.46 12.91 -7.61
CA GLY A 14 7.33 12.82 -8.80
C GLY A 14 7.90 14.20 -9.20
N CYS A 15 8.15 15.07 -8.23
CA CYS A 15 8.57 16.45 -8.41
C CYS A 15 9.63 16.86 -7.37
N THR A 16 10.66 17.54 -7.86
CA THR A 16 11.70 18.24 -7.12
C THR A 16 11.13 19.30 -6.17
N ALA A 17 11.93 19.74 -5.18
CA ALA A 17 11.53 20.83 -4.31
C ALA A 17 11.25 22.15 -5.05
N GLU A 18 11.87 22.37 -6.21
CA GLU A 18 11.56 23.50 -7.09
C GLU A 18 10.16 23.36 -7.71
N GLU A 19 9.74 22.14 -8.08
CA GLU A 19 8.39 21.87 -8.56
C GLU A 19 7.35 22.01 -7.44
N ILE A 20 7.66 21.62 -6.19
CA ILE A 20 6.82 21.91 -5.01
C ILE A 20 6.62 23.42 -4.85
N MET A 21 7.69 24.20 -4.95
CA MET A 21 7.63 25.66 -4.83
C MET A 21 6.80 26.30 -5.96
N GLN A 22 6.82 25.71 -7.16
CA GLN A 22 6.04 26.18 -8.31
C GLN A 22 4.55 25.78 -8.26
N GLN A 23 4.20 24.71 -7.55
CA GLN A 23 2.82 24.23 -7.40
C GLN A 23 1.98 25.02 -6.37
N GLY A 24 2.53 26.05 -5.74
CA GLY A 24 1.76 26.99 -4.91
C GLY A 24 1.78 26.68 -3.41
N ALA A 25 2.91 26.19 -2.88
CA ALA A 25 3.12 26.11 -1.44
C ALA A 25 2.83 27.47 -0.78
N ARG A 26 1.95 27.48 0.23
CA ARG A 26 1.64 28.67 1.04
C ARG A 26 2.69 28.90 2.12
N ASN A 27 3.40 27.85 2.52
CA ASN A 27 4.46 27.87 3.51
C ASN A 27 5.84 27.56 2.90
N PHE A 28 6.50 28.56 2.31
CA PHE A 28 7.85 28.37 1.77
C PHE A 28 8.89 27.96 2.82
N ALA A 29 8.70 28.38 4.08
CA ALA A 29 9.59 28.00 5.17
C ALA A 29 9.51 26.49 5.46
N ALA A 30 8.33 25.88 5.31
CA ALA A 30 8.17 24.43 5.41
C ALA A 30 8.93 23.68 4.32
N VAL A 31 8.91 24.17 3.08
CA VAL A 31 9.68 23.56 1.99
C VAL A 31 11.18 23.59 2.28
N GLN A 32 11.69 24.68 2.83
CA GLN A 32 13.09 24.77 3.24
C GLN A 32 13.41 23.81 4.40
N ARG A 33 12.54 23.76 5.43
CA ARG A 33 12.72 22.81 6.53
C ARG A 33 12.68 21.35 6.06
N TYR A 34 11.80 21.02 5.10
CA TYR A 34 11.77 19.70 4.48
C TYR A 34 13.10 19.35 3.84
N LEU A 35 13.66 20.24 3.01
CA LEU A 35 14.97 20.03 2.37
C LEU A 35 16.08 19.85 3.40
N ASP A 36 16.13 20.72 4.42
CA ASP A 36 17.10 20.63 5.51
C ASP A 36 16.99 19.28 6.25
N CYS A 37 15.76 18.78 6.47
CA CYS A 37 15.53 17.48 7.09
C CYS A 37 16.06 16.35 6.21
N LEU A 38 15.79 16.39 4.90
CA LEU A 38 16.30 15.38 3.96
C LEU A 38 17.83 15.36 3.89
N GLU A 39 18.48 16.52 3.85
CA GLU A 39 19.96 16.62 3.87
C GLU A 39 20.56 15.99 5.13
N ARG A 40 19.86 16.11 6.26
CA ARG A 40 20.24 15.51 7.54
C ARG A 40 19.86 14.03 7.66
N GLY A 41 19.13 13.49 6.69
CA GLY A 41 18.59 12.13 6.73
C GLY A 41 17.47 11.97 7.78
N TRP A 42 16.74 13.03 8.10
CA TRP A 42 15.60 13.06 9.01
C TRP A 42 14.30 12.88 8.23
N LEU A 43 14.02 11.64 7.83
CA LEU A 43 12.86 11.31 7.01
C LEU A 43 11.53 11.52 7.76
N GLY A 44 11.48 11.19 9.05
CA GLY A 44 10.31 11.35 9.88
C GLY A 44 9.90 12.81 10.00
N GLN A 45 10.86 13.69 10.31
CA GLN A 45 10.58 15.12 10.32
C GLN A 45 10.26 15.65 8.91
N ALA A 46 10.92 15.16 7.86
CA ALA A 46 10.60 15.55 6.49
C ALA A 46 9.14 15.24 6.10
N LEU A 47 8.61 14.07 6.50
CA LEU A 47 7.19 13.74 6.33
C LEU A 47 6.28 14.79 6.97
N ILE A 48 6.58 15.20 8.21
CA ILE A 48 5.80 16.21 8.93
C ILE A 48 5.84 17.56 8.20
N GLU A 49 7.02 18.02 7.80
CA GLU A 49 7.18 19.32 7.12
C GLU A 49 6.40 19.38 5.81
N ARG A 50 6.32 18.26 5.09
CA ARG A 50 5.57 18.17 3.83
C ARG A 50 4.10 18.53 3.99
N TYR A 51 3.45 18.02 5.03
CA TYR A 51 2.04 18.29 5.30
C TYR A 51 1.79 19.76 5.65
N THR A 52 2.83 20.53 5.98
CA THR A 52 2.70 21.97 6.29
C THR A 52 2.83 22.90 5.09
N TYR A 53 3.06 22.39 3.87
CA TYR A 53 3.25 23.25 2.68
C TYR A 53 2.04 24.11 2.36
N GLY A 54 0.83 23.58 2.56
CA GLY A 54 -0.43 24.27 2.31
C GLY A 54 -0.86 25.20 3.44
N GLU A 55 -0.17 25.15 4.58
CA GLU A 55 -0.57 25.87 5.79
C GLU A 55 -0.20 27.34 5.76
N LEU A 56 -0.99 28.16 6.46
CA LEU A 56 -0.66 29.55 6.67
C LEU A 56 0.46 29.69 7.71
N PRO A 57 1.28 30.75 7.65
CA PRO A 57 2.29 31.02 8.66
C PRO A 57 1.74 31.13 10.09
N GLU A 58 0.43 31.38 10.23
CA GLU A 58 -0.29 31.51 11.48
C GLU A 58 -0.75 30.15 12.05
N THR A 59 -0.77 29.08 11.25
CA THR A 59 -1.15 27.75 11.71
C THR A 59 -0.17 27.30 12.80
N PRO A 60 -0.65 26.83 13.98
CA PRO A 60 0.24 26.33 15.02
C PRO A 60 1.15 25.21 14.51
N VAL A 61 2.40 25.22 14.97
CA VAL A 61 3.39 24.19 14.62
C VAL A 61 2.86 22.80 14.98
N GLY A 62 2.99 21.85 14.06
CA GLY A 62 2.51 20.47 14.25
C GLY A 62 1.02 20.29 13.95
N MET A 63 0.30 21.33 13.52
CA MET A 63 -1.12 21.28 13.18
C MET A 63 -1.34 21.57 11.69
N LEU A 64 -2.41 21.02 11.14
CA LEU A 64 -2.96 21.37 9.84
C LEU A 64 -4.38 21.94 9.99
N GLN A 65 -4.74 22.87 9.12
CA GLN A 65 -6.12 23.30 8.93
C GLN A 65 -6.82 22.29 8.03
N THR A 66 -7.75 21.54 8.61
CA THR A 66 -8.56 20.57 7.86
C THR A 66 -10.03 20.85 8.04
N ASN A 67 -10.81 20.34 7.09
CA ASN A 67 -12.25 20.51 7.06
C ASN A 67 -12.94 19.16 7.22
N SER A 68 -13.97 19.11 8.06
CA SER A 68 -14.83 17.94 8.16
C SER A 68 -16.29 18.36 8.22
N ILE A 69 -17.18 17.47 7.77
CA ILE A 69 -18.62 17.65 7.96
C ILE A 69 -19.00 17.00 9.29
N ARG A 70 -19.44 17.80 10.26
CA ARG A 70 -20.01 17.32 11.53
C ARG A 70 -21.45 17.78 11.61
N ASP A 71 -22.37 16.83 11.78
CA ASP A 71 -23.82 17.09 11.83
C ASP A 71 -24.37 17.91 10.64
N GLY A 72 -23.81 17.68 9.44
CA GLY A 72 -24.21 18.40 8.22
C GLY A 72 -23.64 19.81 8.10
N ILE A 73 -22.78 20.24 9.02
CA ILE A 73 -22.10 21.55 9.01
C ILE A 73 -20.63 21.35 8.64
N PHE A 74 -20.14 22.17 7.71
CA PHE A 74 -18.72 22.25 7.41
C PHE A 74 -17.98 22.96 8.54
N VAL A 75 -17.09 22.25 9.22
CA VAL A 75 -16.30 22.77 10.33
C VAL A 75 -14.83 22.69 9.97
N GLU A 76 -14.20 23.86 9.91
CA GLU A 76 -12.75 24.01 9.86
C GLU A 76 -12.21 23.80 11.28
N TRP A 77 -11.19 22.96 11.41
CA TRP A 77 -10.57 22.67 12.70
C TRP A 77 -9.08 22.34 12.53
N LEU A 78 -8.35 22.45 13.63
CA LEU A 78 -6.94 22.10 13.68
C LEU A 78 -6.79 20.62 14.03
N LYS A 79 -6.10 19.88 13.17
CA LYS A 79 -5.76 18.47 13.38
C LYS A 79 -4.24 18.33 13.52
N PRO A 80 -3.73 17.47 14.42
CA PRO A 80 -2.31 17.14 14.44
C PRO A 80 -1.84 16.52 13.12
N ILE A 81 -0.69 16.95 12.61
CA ILE A 81 -0.16 16.46 11.32
C ILE A 81 0.06 14.95 11.34
N GLU A 82 0.61 14.43 12.43
CA GLU A 82 0.81 13.00 12.59
C GLU A 82 -0.48 12.19 12.46
N ASP A 83 -1.62 12.74 12.94
CA ASP A 83 -2.91 12.07 12.82
C ASP A 83 -3.41 12.08 11.37
N GLU A 84 -3.12 13.12 10.60
CA GLU A 84 -3.42 13.15 9.17
C GLU A 84 -2.58 12.14 8.41
N ILE A 85 -1.27 12.10 8.63
CA ILE A 85 -0.36 11.13 8.00
C ILE A 85 -0.83 9.69 8.28
N LYS A 86 -1.23 9.39 9.52
CA LYS A 86 -1.76 8.08 9.89
C LYS A 86 -3.10 7.78 9.24
N ASP A 87 -3.97 8.77 9.09
CA ASP A 87 -5.26 8.59 8.41
C ASP A 87 -5.07 8.33 6.91
N ASP A 88 -4.17 9.05 6.25
CA ASP A 88 -3.82 8.81 4.84
C ASP A 88 -3.27 7.39 4.65
N LEU A 89 -2.36 6.95 5.52
CA LEU A 89 -1.85 5.58 5.49
C LEU A 89 -2.97 4.55 5.68
N ARG A 90 -3.93 4.79 6.59
CA ARG A 90 -5.09 3.90 6.75
C ARG A 90 -5.96 3.86 5.51
N GLU A 91 -6.14 4.97 4.81
CA GLU A 91 -6.90 5.01 3.56
C GLU A 91 -6.22 4.19 2.48
N VAL A 92 -4.89 4.30 2.36
CA VAL A 92 -4.14 3.47 1.41
C VAL A 92 -4.24 1.99 1.78
N LEU A 93 -4.00 1.62 3.04
CA LEU A 93 -4.09 0.23 3.50
C LEU A 93 -5.51 -0.35 3.32
N ARG A 94 -6.55 0.48 3.36
CA ARG A 94 -7.94 0.06 3.03
C ARG A 94 -8.15 -0.18 1.53
N GLY A 95 -7.37 0.47 0.67
CA GLY A 95 -7.43 0.32 -0.78
C GLY A 95 -6.97 -1.05 -1.28
N GLY A 96 -6.19 -1.78 -0.48
CA GLY A 96 -5.58 -3.07 -0.84
C GLY A 96 -4.08 -3.01 -0.67
N TYR A 97 -3.37 -4.06 -1.09
CA TYR A 97 -1.91 -4.02 -1.10
C TYR A 97 -1.44 -3.25 -2.33
N ASP A 98 -0.47 -2.40 -2.09
CA ASP A 98 0.36 -1.77 -3.10
C ASP A 98 1.80 -2.22 -2.82
N GLU A 99 2.54 -2.67 -3.84
CA GLU A 99 3.96 -3.05 -3.70
C GLU A 99 4.78 -1.91 -3.10
N MET A 100 4.33 -0.67 -3.32
CA MET A 100 4.88 0.54 -2.72
C MET A 100 4.78 0.56 -1.19
N ILE A 101 3.80 -0.11 -0.57
CA ILE A 101 3.65 -0.18 0.89
C ILE A 101 4.79 -0.98 1.53
N GLY A 102 5.18 -2.11 0.92
CA GLY A 102 6.30 -2.93 1.40
C GLY A 102 7.63 -2.18 1.28
N ILE A 103 7.84 -1.49 0.16
CA ILE A 103 9.01 -0.64 -0.08
C ILE A 103 9.06 0.48 0.96
N GLU A 104 7.96 1.22 1.14
CA GLU A 104 7.86 2.35 2.07
C GLU A 104 8.14 1.93 3.51
N ARG A 105 7.59 0.78 3.93
CA ARG A 105 7.86 0.19 5.24
C ARG A 105 9.35 -0.02 5.49
N ASP A 106 10.08 -0.56 4.52
CA ASP A 106 11.53 -0.81 4.67
C ASP A 106 12.35 0.48 4.69
N ILE A 107 11.90 1.50 3.97
CA ILE A 107 12.52 2.82 3.99
C ILE A 107 12.33 3.48 5.36
N TYR A 108 11.13 3.42 5.93
CA TYR A 108 10.86 3.91 7.29
C TYR A 108 11.67 3.15 8.33
N ALA A 109 11.69 1.81 8.23
CA ALA A 109 12.48 0.96 9.11
C ALA A 109 13.97 1.33 9.09
N LYS A 110 14.52 1.58 7.90
CA LYS A 110 15.92 2.01 7.73
C LYS A 110 16.15 3.43 8.24
N ALA A 111 15.25 4.37 7.96
CA ALA A 111 15.40 5.75 8.41
C ALA A 111 15.39 5.87 9.94
N MET A 112 14.70 4.97 10.66
CA MET A 112 14.72 4.91 12.12
C MET A 112 16.09 4.59 12.74
N GLU A 113 17.06 4.10 11.95
CA GLU A 113 18.45 3.97 12.39
C GLU A 113 19.06 5.34 12.75
N ASN A 114 18.54 6.43 12.18
CA ASN A 114 18.90 7.79 12.54
C ASN A 114 18.18 8.23 13.82
N ILE A 115 18.86 8.08 14.96
CA ILE A 115 18.30 8.41 16.28
C ILE A 115 18.05 9.90 16.51
N ASP A 116 18.66 10.76 15.70
CA ASP A 116 18.56 12.22 15.82
C ASP A 116 17.35 12.79 15.06
N ASP A 117 16.62 11.96 14.31
CA ASP A 117 15.42 12.37 13.59
C ASP A 117 14.28 12.69 14.58
N PRO A 118 13.82 13.96 14.67
CA PRO A 118 12.73 14.34 15.55
C PRO A 118 11.40 13.61 15.26
N GLY A 119 11.19 13.19 14.01
CA GLY A 119 10.01 12.42 13.59
C GLY A 119 10.20 10.90 13.65
N ARG A 120 11.26 10.41 14.30
CA ARG A 120 11.54 8.96 14.41
C ARG A 120 10.39 8.16 15.04
N GLU A 121 9.72 8.73 16.04
CA GLU A 121 8.58 8.08 16.69
C GLU A 121 7.41 7.88 15.72
N LEU A 122 7.15 8.88 14.87
CA LEU A 122 6.16 8.76 13.79
C LEU A 122 6.54 7.61 12.84
N LEU A 123 7.80 7.53 12.40
CA LEU A 123 8.24 6.43 11.54
C LEU A 123 8.00 5.05 12.16
N SER A 124 8.25 4.88 13.45
CA SER A 124 7.98 3.63 14.16
C SER A 124 6.51 3.27 14.11
N GLN A 125 5.63 4.24 14.39
CA GLN A 125 4.19 4.02 14.37
C GLN A 125 3.67 3.71 12.97
N LEU A 126 4.25 4.34 11.93
CA LEU A 126 3.89 4.04 10.54
C LEU A 126 4.34 2.62 10.14
N VAL A 127 5.53 2.17 10.55
CA VAL A 127 5.98 0.78 10.32
C VAL A 127 5.05 -0.21 11.01
N ASP A 128 4.69 0.02 12.27
CA ASP A 128 3.77 -0.86 13.00
C ASP A 128 2.40 -0.91 12.30
N MET A 129 1.88 0.24 11.86
CA MET A 129 0.61 0.32 11.12
C MET A 129 0.68 -0.41 9.77
N ILE A 130 1.80 -0.32 9.04
CA ILE A 130 1.98 -1.07 7.80
C ILE A 130 2.05 -2.56 8.10
N ASP A 131 2.86 -2.99 9.07
CA ASP A 131 3.02 -4.40 9.41
C ASP A 131 1.67 -5.01 9.87
N GLU A 132 0.87 -4.27 10.65
CA GLU A 132 -0.50 -4.66 11.02
C GLU A 132 -1.44 -4.66 9.81
N GLY A 133 -1.38 -3.63 8.97
CA GLY A 133 -2.21 -3.53 7.76
C GLY A 133 -1.95 -4.70 6.81
N LEU A 134 -0.69 -5.02 6.57
CA LEU A 134 -0.24 -6.13 5.73
C LEU A 134 -0.72 -7.49 6.25
N GLN A 135 -0.70 -7.70 7.58
CA GLN A 135 -1.23 -8.92 8.20
C GLN A 135 -2.75 -9.08 8.03
N ASN A 136 -3.47 -7.96 7.91
CA ASN A 136 -4.93 -7.91 7.80
C ASN A 136 -5.43 -7.87 6.35
N LEU A 137 -4.53 -7.94 5.38
CA LEU A 137 -4.93 -7.95 3.98
C LEU A 137 -5.73 -9.20 3.62
N PRO A 138 -6.71 -9.07 2.70
CA PRO A 138 -7.42 -10.20 2.14
C PRO A 138 -6.46 -11.27 1.62
N LYS A 139 -6.54 -12.48 2.16
CA LYS A 139 -5.82 -13.61 1.57
C LYS A 139 -6.54 -14.06 0.32
N ILE A 140 -5.79 -14.38 -0.71
CA ILE A 140 -6.36 -14.93 -1.95
C ILE A 140 -5.87 -16.36 -2.08
N CYS A 141 -6.80 -17.29 -1.93
CA CYS A 141 -6.55 -18.70 -2.09
C CYS A 141 -7.06 -19.18 -3.45
N VAL A 142 -6.19 -19.79 -4.24
CA VAL A 142 -6.58 -20.44 -5.51
C VAL A 142 -6.74 -21.94 -5.28
N THR A 143 -7.84 -22.49 -5.79
CA THR A 143 -8.08 -23.94 -5.86
C THR A 143 -8.27 -24.34 -7.32
N VAL A 144 -7.41 -25.22 -7.81
CA VAL A 144 -7.57 -25.81 -9.14
C VAL A 144 -8.32 -27.13 -9.01
N LYS A 145 -9.42 -27.25 -9.74
CA LYS A 145 -10.31 -28.41 -9.77
C LYS A 145 -10.37 -29.02 -11.17
N ARG A 146 -10.42 -30.35 -11.25
CA ARG A 146 -10.73 -31.07 -12.50
C ARG A 146 -12.22 -31.27 -12.70
N SER A 147 -12.93 -31.45 -11.60
CA SER A 147 -14.38 -31.58 -11.58
C SER A 147 -14.90 -30.80 -10.40
N PRO A 148 -16.21 -30.51 -10.31
CA PRO A 148 -16.77 -29.73 -9.22
C PRO A 148 -16.38 -30.25 -7.82
N GLU A 149 -16.14 -31.55 -7.70
CA GLU A 149 -15.83 -32.25 -6.45
C GLU A 149 -14.34 -32.59 -6.26
N LEU A 150 -13.50 -32.54 -7.31
CA LEU A 150 -12.11 -33.01 -7.25
C LEU A 150 -11.10 -31.87 -7.43
N ALA A 151 -10.48 -31.47 -6.32
CA ALA A 151 -9.30 -30.59 -6.32
C ALA A 151 -8.04 -31.35 -6.74
N VAL A 152 -7.19 -30.70 -7.54
CA VAL A 152 -5.92 -31.25 -8.02
C VAL A 152 -4.85 -31.23 -6.93
N ALA A 153 -4.90 -30.21 -6.07
CA ALA A 153 -3.99 -30.00 -4.96
C ALA A 153 -4.69 -29.19 -3.84
N PRO A 154 -4.09 -29.12 -2.63
CA PRO A 154 -4.55 -28.20 -1.61
C PRO A 154 -4.60 -26.74 -2.11
N PRO A 155 -5.47 -25.89 -1.55
CA PRO A 155 -5.54 -24.47 -1.90
C PRO A 155 -4.17 -23.79 -1.77
N ILE A 156 -3.85 -22.93 -2.72
CA ILE A 156 -2.59 -22.19 -2.80
C ILE A 156 -2.89 -20.74 -2.41
N GLU A 157 -2.26 -20.25 -1.34
CA GLU A 157 -2.33 -18.84 -0.94
C GLU A 157 -1.37 -18.03 -1.83
N LEU A 158 -1.90 -17.13 -2.65
CA LEU A 158 -1.12 -16.26 -3.51
C LEU A 158 -0.52 -15.11 -2.70
N ARG A 159 0.71 -15.29 -2.22
CA ARG A 159 1.40 -14.29 -1.38
C ARG A 159 1.89 -13.06 -2.14
N TRP A 160 2.02 -13.19 -3.45
CA TRP A 160 2.42 -12.14 -4.38
C TRP A 160 1.26 -11.28 -4.86
N CYS A 161 0.01 -11.69 -4.62
CA CYS A 161 -1.13 -10.96 -5.15
C CYS A 161 -1.62 -9.95 -4.12
N HIS A 162 -2.00 -8.79 -4.65
CA HIS A 162 -2.13 -7.59 -3.83
C HIS A 162 -3.58 -7.11 -3.70
N GLY A 163 -4.49 -7.88 -4.29
CA GLY A 163 -5.91 -7.66 -4.30
C GLY A 163 -6.55 -8.60 -5.30
N LEU A 164 -7.87 -8.73 -5.23
CA LEU A 164 -8.61 -9.66 -6.09
C LEU A 164 -8.42 -9.31 -7.58
N GLU A 165 -8.33 -8.03 -7.92
CA GLU A 165 -8.20 -7.57 -9.30
C GLU A 165 -6.82 -7.89 -9.91
N ASP A 166 -5.73 -7.67 -9.16
CA ASP A 166 -4.37 -8.05 -9.58
C ASP A 166 -4.26 -9.57 -9.70
N ALA A 167 -4.79 -10.31 -8.71
CA ALA A 167 -4.85 -11.77 -8.78
C ALA A 167 -5.59 -12.24 -10.04
N ILE A 168 -6.80 -11.73 -10.31
CA ILE A 168 -7.57 -12.10 -11.51
C ILE A 168 -6.81 -11.74 -12.78
N THR A 169 -6.20 -10.57 -12.86
CA THR A 169 -5.53 -10.12 -14.09
C THR A 169 -4.37 -11.05 -14.44
N ARG A 170 -3.45 -11.29 -13.49
CA ARG A 170 -2.30 -12.17 -13.74
C ARG A 170 -2.70 -13.63 -13.94
N LEU A 171 -3.68 -14.10 -13.14
CA LEU A 171 -4.19 -15.46 -13.32
C LEU A 171 -4.89 -15.63 -14.66
N SER A 172 -5.63 -14.62 -15.16
CA SER A 172 -6.35 -14.70 -16.43
C SER A 172 -5.39 -14.80 -17.62
N GLU A 173 -4.28 -14.05 -17.62
CA GLU A 173 -3.26 -14.15 -18.67
C GLU A 173 -2.69 -15.57 -18.80
N LYS A 174 -2.51 -16.26 -17.66
CA LYS A 174 -2.00 -17.64 -17.61
C LYS A 174 -3.07 -18.70 -17.86
N VAL A 175 -4.24 -18.51 -17.27
CA VAL A 175 -5.40 -19.41 -17.40
C VAL A 175 -5.91 -19.47 -18.84
N LEU A 176 -5.70 -18.42 -19.65
CA LEU A 176 -5.99 -18.42 -21.08
C LEU A 176 -5.16 -19.44 -21.88
N GLU A 177 -4.02 -19.92 -21.35
CA GLU A 177 -3.21 -20.98 -21.96
C GLU A 177 -3.79 -22.38 -21.69
N GLU A 178 -4.63 -22.52 -20.66
CA GLU A 178 -5.20 -23.78 -20.20
C GLU A 178 -6.70 -23.87 -20.51
N SER A 179 -7.24 -25.09 -20.67
CA SER A 179 -8.66 -25.32 -21.04
C SER A 179 -9.63 -25.09 -19.87
N VAL A 180 -9.63 -23.91 -19.27
CA VAL A 180 -10.51 -23.56 -18.15
C VAL A 180 -11.94 -23.41 -18.62
N VAL A 181 -12.85 -24.21 -18.03
CA VAL A 181 -14.27 -24.24 -18.40
C VAL A 181 -15.15 -23.45 -17.43
N ALA A 182 -14.65 -23.17 -16.22
CA ALA A 182 -15.33 -22.30 -15.28
C ALA A 182 -14.35 -21.65 -14.30
N MET A 183 -14.67 -20.42 -13.87
CA MET A 183 -14.04 -19.73 -12.76
C MET A 183 -15.13 -19.30 -11.78
N ASN A 184 -14.90 -19.49 -10.49
CA ASN A 184 -15.79 -19.04 -9.42
C ASN A 184 -14.99 -18.31 -8.35
N ILE A 185 -15.49 -17.17 -7.87
CA ILE A 185 -14.87 -16.38 -6.81
C ILE A 185 -15.84 -16.35 -5.64
N GLN A 186 -15.39 -16.82 -4.49
CA GLN A 186 -16.14 -16.78 -3.24
C GLN A 186 -15.41 -15.93 -2.21
N LYS A 187 -16.13 -15.01 -1.59
CA LYS A 187 -15.63 -14.23 -0.45
C LYS A 187 -15.96 -14.94 0.85
N SER A 188 -14.98 -15.12 1.73
CA SER A 188 -15.16 -15.68 3.07
C SER A 188 -14.54 -14.75 4.11
N GLY A 189 -15.37 -13.96 4.79
CA GLY A 189 -14.87 -12.90 5.66
C GLY A 189 -14.16 -11.81 4.84
N VAL A 190 -12.88 -11.56 5.13
CA VAL A 190 -12.02 -10.65 4.35
C VAL A 190 -11.32 -11.35 3.19
N ASP A 191 -11.25 -12.67 3.18
CA ASP A 191 -10.50 -13.47 2.21
C ASP A 191 -11.30 -13.78 0.94
N PHE A 192 -10.57 -14.07 -0.14
CA PHE A 192 -11.11 -14.50 -1.41
C PHE A 192 -10.62 -15.90 -1.78
N HIS A 193 -11.55 -16.72 -2.27
CA HIS A 193 -11.27 -18.06 -2.78
C HIS A 193 -11.63 -18.10 -4.26
N ILE A 194 -10.60 -18.23 -5.10
CA ILE A 194 -10.76 -18.38 -6.54
C ILE A 194 -10.69 -19.87 -6.86
N THR A 195 -11.73 -20.40 -7.49
CA THR A 195 -11.78 -21.77 -7.97
C THR A 195 -11.73 -21.79 -9.48
N TYR A 196 -10.71 -22.44 -10.04
CA TYR A 196 -10.64 -22.75 -11.46
C TYR A 196 -11.07 -24.19 -11.69
N GLN A 197 -12.00 -24.39 -12.62
CA GLN A 197 -12.35 -25.70 -13.12
C GLN A 197 -11.73 -25.88 -14.50
N LEU A 198 -10.80 -26.83 -14.59
CA LEU A 198 -10.25 -27.28 -15.86
C LEU A 198 -11.28 -28.17 -16.58
N GLY A 199 -11.35 -28.06 -17.90
CA GLY A 199 -12.07 -29.02 -18.73
C GLY A 199 -11.44 -30.41 -18.62
N ASN A 200 -12.11 -31.43 -19.17
CA ASN A 200 -11.53 -32.77 -19.29
C ASN A 200 -10.34 -32.75 -20.26
N ALA A 201 -9.18 -32.29 -19.80
CA ALA A 201 -7.91 -32.63 -20.42
C ALA A 201 -7.63 -34.09 -20.06
N GLU A 202 -7.41 -34.94 -21.07
CA GLU A 202 -7.04 -36.35 -20.87
C GLU A 202 -5.66 -36.49 -20.19
N ASP A 203 -4.93 -35.40 -19.98
CA ASP A 203 -3.58 -35.38 -19.44
C ASP A 203 -3.50 -34.77 -18.03
N ASP A 204 -3.08 -35.59 -17.09
CA ASP A 204 -2.83 -35.22 -15.70
C ASP A 204 -1.72 -34.17 -15.56
N SER A 205 -0.85 -34.05 -16.56
CA SER A 205 0.36 -33.23 -16.51
C SER A 205 0.08 -31.73 -16.52
N SER A 206 -0.89 -31.24 -17.30
CA SER A 206 -1.19 -29.79 -17.42
C SER A 206 -1.77 -29.21 -16.13
N ALA A 207 -2.66 -29.95 -15.47
CA ALA A 207 -3.28 -29.52 -14.21
C ALA A 207 -2.26 -29.44 -13.06
N LEU A 208 -1.31 -30.39 -13.02
CA LEU A 208 -0.22 -30.40 -12.06
C LEU A 208 0.82 -29.32 -12.39
N ALA A 209 1.11 -29.08 -13.67
CA ALA A 209 2.01 -28.02 -14.11
C ALA A 209 1.49 -26.64 -13.69
N LEU A 210 0.20 -26.36 -13.88
CA LEU A 210 -0.42 -25.11 -13.42
C LEU A 210 -0.33 -24.96 -11.89
N VAL A 211 -0.53 -26.04 -11.13
CA VAL A 211 -0.38 -26.02 -9.66
C VAL A 211 1.06 -25.75 -9.23
N GLU A 212 2.04 -26.38 -9.87
CA GLU A 212 3.46 -26.17 -9.58
C GLU A 212 3.90 -24.75 -9.95
N GLU A 213 3.48 -24.24 -11.10
CA GLU A 213 3.78 -22.86 -11.51
C GLU A 213 3.15 -21.84 -10.55
N LEU A 214 1.89 -22.02 -10.16
CA LEU A 214 1.24 -21.17 -9.15
C LEU A 214 1.97 -21.20 -7.80
N ARG A 215 2.59 -22.33 -7.44
CA ARG A 215 3.40 -22.46 -6.22
C ARG A 215 4.75 -21.78 -6.34
N GLU A 216 5.38 -21.80 -7.50
CA GLU A 216 6.66 -21.08 -7.73
C GLU A 216 6.50 -19.58 -7.54
N TRP A 217 5.28 -19.06 -7.64
CA TRP A 217 5.01 -17.64 -7.48
C TRP A 217 4.79 -17.24 -6.01
N CYS A 218 4.55 -18.20 -5.11
CA CYS A 218 4.22 -17.98 -3.69
C CYS A 218 5.44 -17.94 -2.76
#